data_AF-A0A8X6H178-F1
#
_entry.id   AF-A0A8X6H178-F1
#
_cell.length_a   1.000
_cell.length_b   1.000
_cell.length_c   1.000
_cell.angle_alpha   90.00
_cell.angle_beta   90.00
_cell.angle_gamma   90.00
#
_symmetry.space_group_name_H-M   'P 1'
#
loop_
_entity.id
_entity.type
_entity.pdbx_description
1 polymer ?
#
loop_
_entity_poly.entity_id
_entity_poly.type
_entity_poly.pdbx_seq_one_letter_code
_entity_poly.pdbx_strand_id
1 'polypeptide(L)' 'MLINVKHPFLEPAYPFTAKCMVQAGLTLLKEQEKMPLKGGVLTPGVAFGKTTIQKRLEKSRLTFTLEDISCSV' A
#
# COMPACT_ATOMS: atom_id res chain seq x y z
N MET A 1 6.12 -11.18 -5.88
CA MET A 1 5.58 -10.78 -4.57
C MET A 1 4.09 -10.55 -4.72
N LEU A 2 3.28 -11.59 -4.47
CA LEU A 2 1.82 -11.45 -4.44
C LEU A 2 1.44 -11.05 -3.02
N ILE A 3 0.82 -9.87 -2.89
CA ILE A 3 0.36 -9.37 -1.61
C ILE A 3 -1.08 -9.83 -1.45
N ASN A 4 -1.31 -10.83 -0.59
CA ASN A 4 -2.65 -11.31 -0.28
C ASN A 4 -3.33 -10.32 0.68
N VAL A 5 -4.40 -9.66 0.23
CA VAL A 5 -5.14 -8.68 1.02
C VAL A 5 -6.51 -9.26 1.36
N LYS A 6 -6.70 -9.59 2.64
CA LYS A 6 -7.96 -10.15 3.14
C LYS A 6 -8.89 -9.01 3.58
N HIS A 7 -10.07 -8.89 2.99
CA HIS A 7 -11.12 -7.96 3.40
C HIS A 7 -12.47 -8.70 3.55
N PRO A 8 -13.42 -8.24 4.39
CA PRO A 8 -14.66 -8.96 4.71
C PRO A 8 -15.88 -8.57 3.83
N PHE A 9 -15.68 -8.03 2.62
CA PHE A 9 -16.78 -7.46 1.80
C PHE A 9 -17.15 -8.34 0.61
N LEU A 10 -18.43 -8.35 0.23
CA LEU A 10 -18.99 -9.14 -0.88
C LEU A 10 -18.31 -8.85 -2.23
N GLU A 11 -17.95 -7.59 -2.48
CA GLU A 11 -17.16 -7.14 -3.63
C GLU A 11 -15.86 -6.47 -3.13
N PRO A 12 -14.76 -7.24 -3.02
CA PRO A 12 -13.46 -6.80 -2.55
C PRO A 12 -12.90 -5.51 -3.12
N ALA A 13 -12.89 -5.46 -4.45
CA ALA A 13 -11.83 -4.79 -5.16
C ALA A 13 -12.10 -3.29 -5.26
N TYR A 14 -13.37 -2.91 -5.35
CA TYR A 14 -13.80 -1.53 -5.47
C TYR A 14 -13.56 -0.71 -4.19
N PRO A 15 -14.08 -1.10 -3.01
CA PRO A 15 -13.79 -0.39 -1.77
C PRO A 15 -12.30 -0.48 -1.38
N PHE A 16 -11.62 -1.56 -1.74
CA PHE A 16 -10.18 -1.68 -1.55
C PHE A 16 -9.40 -0.64 -2.36
N THR A 17 -9.67 -0.53 -3.66
CA THR A 17 -9.01 0.43 -4.55
C THR A 17 -9.25 1.86 -4.09
N ALA A 18 -10.49 2.19 -3.71
CA ALA A 18 -10.83 3.51 -3.18
C ALA A 18 -10.04 3.82 -1.89
N LYS A 19 -9.96 2.87 -0.96
CA LYS A 19 -9.15 3.04 0.26
C LYS A 19 -7.67 3.24 -0.05
N CYS A 20 -7.08 2.43 -0.93
CA CYS A 20 -5.68 2.56 -1.33
C CYS A 20 -5.39 3.93 -1.95
N MET A 21 -6.27 4.41 -2.84
CA MET A 21 -6.14 5.71 -3.48
C MET A 21 -6.20 6.87 -2.47
N VAL A 22 -7.16 6.83 -1.54
CA VAL A 22 -7.28 7.85 -0.48
C VAL A 22 -6.07 7.83 0.45
N GLN A 23 -5.60 6.63 0.84
CA GLN A 23 -4.41 6.52 1.69
C GLN A 23 -3.15 7.04 0.97
N ALA A 24 -2.98 6.73 -0.31
CA ALA A 24 -1.88 7.23 -1.13
C ALA A 24 -1.88 8.76 -1.22
N GLY A 25 -3.03 9.37 -1.53
CA GLY A 25 -3.17 10.83 -1.56
C GLY A 25 -2.88 11.47 -0.21
N LEU A 26 -3.39 10.89 0.88
CA LEU A 26 -3.16 11.42 2.22
C LEU A 26 -1.72 11.16 2.72
N THR A 27 -0.99 10.19 2.16
CA THR A 27 0.46 10.03 2.37
C THR A 27 1.26 11.06 1.58
N LEU A 28 0.88 11.34 0.34
CA LEU A 28 1.48 12.42 -0.47
C LEU A 28 1.40 13.78 0.22
N LEU A 29 0.24 14.10 0.79
CA LEU A 29 0.01 15.39 1.47
C LEU A 29 0.73 15.50 2.82
N LYS A 30 0.79 14.41 3.60
CA LYS A 30 1.32 14.44 4.97
C LYS A 30 2.81 14.11 5.08
N GLU A 31 3.34 13.36 4.12
CA GLU A 31 4.70 12.83 4.15
C GLU A 31 5.47 13.23 2.89
N GLN A 32 5.18 14.42 2.35
CA GLN A 32 5.84 14.93 1.13
C GLN A 32 7.37 14.99 1.29
N GLU A 33 7.86 15.28 2.50
CA GLU A 33 9.29 15.29 2.85
C GLU A 33 9.98 13.91 2.70
N LYS A 34 9.21 12.82 2.78
CA LYS A 34 9.72 11.46 2.63
C LYS A 34 9.66 10.96 1.20
N MET A 35 9.07 11.74 0.29
CA MET A 35 9.07 11.44 -1.14
C MET A 35 10.50 11.63 -1.68
N PRO A 36 11.01 10.68 -2.48
CA PRO A 36 12.39 10.73 -2.96
C PRO A 36 12.66 11.86 -3.97
N LEU A 37 11.61 12.36 -4.62
CA LEU A 37 11.70 13.36 -5.69
C LEU A 37 10.57 14.39 -5.53
N LYS A 38 10.84 15.65 -5.92
CA LYS A 38 9.88 16.76 -5.85
C LYS A 38 8.93 16.85 -7.05
N GLY A 39 9.12 15.99 -8.07
CA GLY A 39 8.31 15.99 -9.29
C GLY A 39 8.62 14.80 -10.20
N GLY A 40 7.88 14.68 -11.29
CA GLY A 40 7.97 13.56 -12.24
C GLY A 40 7.00 12.42 -11.94
N VAL A 41 7.12 11.32 -12.68
CA VAL A 41 6.30 10.11 -12.51
C VAL A 41 7.09 9.08 -11.71
N LEU A 42 6.55 8.67 -10.57
CA LEU A 42 7.18 7.70 -9.68
C LEU A 42 6.39 6.40 -9.68
N THR A 43 7.10 5.27 -9.74
CA THR A 43 6.48 3.98 -9.49
C THR A 43 6.13 3.87 -7.99
N PRO A 44 5.03 3.18 -7.63
CA PRO A 44 4.59 3.09 -6.23
C PRO A 44 5.66 2.56 -5.27
N GLY A 45 6.49 1.62 -5.71
CA GLY A 45 7.59 1.08 -4.89
C GLY A 45 8.64 2.13 -4.52
N VAL A 46 8.97 3.02 -5.47
CA VAL A 46 9.91 4.13 -5.23
C VAL A 46 9.24 5.25 -4.44
N ALA A 47 8.00 5.62 -4.79
CA ALA A 47 7.27 6.71 -4.15
C ALA A 47 6.97 6.43 -2.67
N PHE A 48 6.57 5.20 -2.35
CA PHE A 48 6.08 4.86 -1.01
C PHE A 48 7.07 4.07 -0.15
N GLY A 49 8.21 3.65 -0.70
CA GLY A 49 9.17 2.77 0.00
C GLY A 49 9.69 3.32 1.33
N LYS A 50 9.75 4.65 1.51
CA LYS A 50 10.16 5.30 2.77
C LYS A 50 9.01 5.92 3.56
N THR A 51 7.76 5.71 3.14
CA THR A 51 6.57 6.33 3.73
C THR A 51 5.86 5.41 4.73
N THR A 52 4.95 5.96 5.53
CA THR A 52 4.15 5.15 6.47
C THR A 52 2.84 4.60 5.90
N ILE A 53 2.71 4.54 4.57
CA ILE A 53 1.46 4.11 3.91
C ILE A 53 1.03 2.71 4.34
N GLN A 54 1.96 1.76 4.48
CA GLN A 54 1.68 0.38 4.90
C GLN A 54 1.02 0.33 6.28
N LYS A 55 1.61 1.00 7.27
CA LYS A 55 1.07 1.10 8.63
C LYS A 55 -0.34 1.71 8.67
N ARG A 56 -0.59 2.67 7.78
CA ARG A 56 -1.91 3.32 7.66
C ARG A 56 -2.95 2.41 7.00
N LEU A 57 -2.55 1.63 6.00
CA LEU A 57 -3.40 0.62 5.39
C LEU A 57 -3.75 -0.47 6.42
N GLU A 58 -2.78 -0.93 7.22
CA GLU A 58 -3.00 -1.85 8.35
C GLU A 58 -4.02 -1.29 9.35
N LYS A 59 -3.87 -0.03 9.76
CA LYS A 59 -4.85 0.65 10.62
C LYS A 59 -6.23 0.77 9.99
N SER A 60 -6.32 0.80 8.65
CA SER A 60 -7.58 0.84 7.89
C SER A 60 -8.24 -0.54 7.70
N ARG A 61 -7.78 -1.55 8.46
CA ARG A 61 -8.21 -2.95 8.41
C ARG A 61 -7.76 -3.69 7.13
N LEU A 62 -6.60 -3.35 6.59
CA LEU A 62 -5.97 -4.12 5.51
C LEU A 62 -4.82 -4.93 6.09
N THR A 63 -4.99 -6.25 6.16
CA THR A 63 -3.94 -7.14 6.67
C THR A 63 -3.06 -7.58 5.51
N PHE A 64 -1.75 -7.44 5.68
CA PHE A 64 -0.74 -7.95 4.77
C PHE A 64 -0.19 -9.26 5.33
N THR A 65 -0.30 -10.35 4.58
CA THR A 65 0.34 -11.62 4.90
C THR A 65 1.43 -11.91 3.88
N LEU A 66 2.64 -12.20 4.36
CA LEU A 66 3.70 -12.74 3.53
C LEU A 66 3.52 -14.25 3.50
N GLU A 67 3.27 -14.79 2.31
CA GLU A 67 3.35 -16.22 2.07
C GLU A 67 4.75 -16.50 1.53
N ASP A 68 5.62 -17.01 2.39
CA ASP A 68 6.91 -17.54 1.96
C ASP A 68 6.62 -18.80 1.15
N ILE A 69 6.77 -18.71 -0.17
CA ILE A 69 6.86 -19.91 -1.01
C ILE A 69 8.24 -20.50 -0.71
N SER A 70 8.33 -21.27 0.38
CA SER A 70 9.46 -22.16 0.63
C SER A 70 9.46 -23.21 -0.48
N CYS A 71 10.11 -22.88 -1.59
CA CYS A 71 10.46 -23.86 -2.60
C CYS A 71 11.58 -24.69 -1.97
N SER A 72 11.22 -25.83 -1.37
CA SER A 72 12.20 -26.85 -0.99
C SER A 72 12.86 -27.35 -2.27
N VAL A 73 14.10 -26.92 -2.49
CA VAL A 73 14.99 -27.43 -3.54
C VAL A 73 15.49 -28.81 -3.14
#